data_AF-A0A953TE95-F1
#
_entry.id   AF-A0A953TE95-F1
#
_cell.length_a   1.000
_cell.length_b   1.000
_cell.length_c   1.000
_cell.angle_alpha   90.00
_cell.angle_beta   90.00
_cell.angle_gamma   90.00
#
_symmetry.space_group_name_H-M   'P 1'
#
loop_
_entity.id
_entity.type
_entity.pdbx_description
1 polymer ?
#
loop_
_entity_poly.entity_id
_entity_poly.type
_entity_poly.pdbx_seq_one_letter_code
_entity_poly.pdbx_strand_id
1 'polypeptide(L)'
;MAFVRRKGNAYYLVHNVRRAGKVQQLHLARLGERPRITDEVVRKVSRNHPFLDLDWSRLREQVNSRIELFDIRSPYVQNLVHALRTLNLDLADLSPLLLVLADRANSSRELVTQLRLLRSTLDVKLDQFERSEPRTSQSGRRYR
;
A
#
# COMPACT_ATOMS: atom_id res chain seq x y z
N MET A 1 5.66 -12.31 -21.00
CA MET A 1 6.33 -11.64 -19.84
C MET A 1 5.35 -10.66 -19.23
N ALA A 2 5.18 -10.68 -17.90
CA ALA A 2 4.31 -9.76 -17.17
C ALA A 2 5.07 -8.57 -16.59
N PHE A 3 4.42 -7.41 -16.55
CA PHE A 3 4.97 -6.17 -16.01
C PHE A 3 3.84 -5.18 -15.66
N VAL A 4 4.19 -4.11 -14.94
CA VAL A 4 3.26 -3.03 -14.60
C VAL A 4 3.41 -1.88 -15.58
N ARG A 5 2.27 -1.43 -16.12
CA ARG A 5 2.15 -0.28 -17.02
C ARG A 5 1.31 0.82 -16.37
N ARG A 6 1.72 2.08 -16.51
CA ARG A 6 0.88 3.24 -16.16
C ARG A 6 0.02 3.66 -17.36
N LYS A 7 -1.26 3.93 -17.13
CA LYS A 7 -2.19 4.53 -18.10
C LYS A 7 -3.04 5.57 -17.36
N GLY A 8 -2.79 6.84 -17.64
CA GLY A 8 -3.36 7.96 -16.88
C GLY A 8 -2.90 7.94 -15.42
N ASN A 9 -3.86 8.05 -14.51
CA ASN A 9 -3.63 8.03 -13.05
C ASN A 9 -3.64 6.62 -12.45
N ALA A 10 -3.77 5.56 -13.26
CA ALA A 10 -3.81 4.20 -12.76
C ALA A 10 -2.70 3.32 -13.35
N TYR A 11 -2.25 2.37 -12.55
CA TYR A 11 -1.36 1.29 -12.91
C TYR A 11 -2.16 0.02 -13.23
N TYR A 12 -1.63 -0.74 -14.18
CA TYR A 12 -2.21 -1.98 -14.67
C TYR A 12 -1.14 -3.05 -14.72
N LEU A 13 -1.47 -4.24 -14.24
CA LEU A 13 -0.67 -5.43 -14.47
C LEU A 13 -1.04 -5.99 -15.85
N VAL A 14 -0.05 -6.13 -16.72
CA VAL A 14 -0.22 -6.61 -18.09
C VAL A 14 0.75 -7.75 -18.38
N HIS A 15 0.40 -8.61 -19.33
CA HIS A 15 1.25 -9.68 -19.82
C HIS A 15 1.33 -9.67 -21.35
N ASN A 16 2.54 -9.68 -21.89
CA ASN A 16 2.75 -9.82 -23.33
C ASN A 16 2.53 -11.28 -23.75
N VAL A 17 1.50 -11.53 -24.56
CA VAL A 17 1.22 -12.82 -25.20
C VAL A 17 1.53 -12.74 -26.70
N ARG A 18 1.90 -13.86 -27.32
CA ARG A 18 2.02 -13.96 -28.78
C ARG A 18 0.79 -14.65 -29.34
N ARG A 19 0.12 -14.02 -30.32
CA ARG A 19 -1.02 -14.59 -31.03
C ARG A 19 -0.85 -14.34 -32.52
N ALA A 20 -0.84 -15.42 -33.32
CA ALA A 20 -0.68 -15.36 -34.78
C ALA A 20 0.53 -14.50 -35.23
N GLY A 21 1.69 -14.71 -34.62
CA GLY A 21 2.93 -13.99 -34.96
C GLY A 21 3.04 -12.55 -34.44
N LYS A 22 1.97 -11.97 -33.87
CA LYS A 22 1.96 -10.62 -33.30
C LYS A 22 2.03 -10.66 -31.76
N VAL A 23 2.73 -9.69 -31.16
CA VAL A 23 2.73 -9.47 -29.71
C VAL A 23 1.50 -8.65 -29.33
N GLN A 24 0.67 -9.17 -28.42
CA GLN A 24 -0.49 -8.49 -27.86
C GLN A 24 -0.34 -8.34 -26.35
N GLN A 25 -0.87 -7.24 -25.80
CA GLN A 25 -0.89 -7.00 -24.37
C GLN A 25 -2.19 -7.49 -23.78
N LEU A 26 -2.11 -8.50 -22.90
CA LEU A 26 -3.24 -8.96 -22.10
C LEU A 26 -3.29 -8.16 -20.80
N HIS A 27 -4.45 -7.57 -20.51
CA HIS A 27 -4.69 -6.87 -19.26
C HIS A 27 -5.08 -7.87 -18.16
N LEU A 28 -4.27 -7.96 -17.10
CA LEU A 28 -4.49 -8.92 -16.01
C LEU A 28 -5.27 -8.28 -14.86
N ALA A 29 -4.86 -7.08 -14.43
CA ALA A 29 -5.50 -6.37 -13.33
C ALA A 29 -5.30 -4.86 -13.42
N ARG A 30 -6.25 -4.10 -12.88
CA ARG A 30 -6.05 -2.69 -12.53
C ARG A 30 -5.56 -2.64 -11.09
N LEU A 31 -4.38 -2.06 -10.87
CA LEU A 31 -3.74 -1.94 -9.55
C LEU A 31 -4.10 -0.63 -8.84
N GLY A 32 -4.76 0.30 -9.54
CA GLY A 32 -5.13 1.60 -8.99
C GLY A 32 -4.01 2.64 -9.11
N GLU A 33 -4.08 3.71 -8.34
CA GLU A 33 -3.10 4.82 -8.42
C GLU A 33 -1.70 4.43 -7.97
N ARG A 34 -1.61 3.34 -7.20
CA ARG A 34 -0.37 2.82 -6.66
C ARG A 34 -0.27 1.36 -6.99
N PRO A 35 0.77 0.95 -7.72
CA PRO A 35 0.87 -0.44 -8.09
C PRO A 35 1.26 -1.23 -6.84
N ARG A 36 0.34 -2.04 -6.33
CA ARG A 36 0.61 -3.02 -5.29
C ARG A 36 0.05 -4.37 -5.73
N ILE A 37 0.86 -5.41 -5.61
CA ILE A 37 0.41 -6.78 -5.88
C ILE A 37 0.08 -7.43 -4.54
N THR A 38 -1.20 -7.37 -4.16
CA THR A 38 -1.73 -8.02 -2.95
C THR A 38 -2.06 -9.48 -3.22
N ASP A 39 -2.32 -10.27 -2.17
CA ASP A 39 -2.82 -11.65 -2.32
C ASP A 39 -4.16 -11.69 -3.06
N GLU A 40 -5.01 -10.69 -2.88
CA GLU A 40 -6.29 -10.59 -3.61
C GLU A 40 -6.06 -10.44 -5.11
N VAL A 41 -5.13 -9.59 -5.52
CA VAL A 41 -4.75 -9.43 -6.94
C VAL A 41 -4.22 -10.75 -7.49
N VAL A 42 -3.33 -11.43 -6.77
CA VAL A 42 -2.78 -12.74 -7.17
C VAL A 42 -3.89 -13.77 -7.36
N ARG A 43 -4.78 -13.92 -6.38
CA ARG A 43 -5.92 -14.85 -6.45
C ARG A 43 -6.85 -14.53 -7.62
N LYS A 44 -7.18 -13.25 -7.81
CA LYS A 44 -8.07 -12.79 -8.89
C LYS A 44 -7.46 -13.07 -10.27
N VAL A 45 -6.18 -12.75 -10.47
CA VAL A 45 -5.50 -12.98 -11.74
C VAL A 45 -5.33 -14.47 -12.01
N SER A 46 -4.92 -15.26 -11.01
CA SER A 46 -4.74 -16.71 -11.16
C SER A 46 -6.06 -17.41 -11.47
N ARG A 47 -7.19 -16.92 -10.93
CA ARG A 47 -8.53 -17.44 -11.26
C ARG A 47 -8.97 -17.08 -12.68
N ASN A 48 -8.74 -15.84 -13.11
CA ASN A 48 -9.18 -15.36 -14.41
C ASN A 48 -8.27 -15.81 -15.56
N HIS A 49 -7.02 -16.14 -15.26
CA HIS A 49 -6.00 -16.51 -16.21
C HIS A 49 -5.20 -17.75 -15.73
N PRO A 50 -5.85 -18.92 -15.57
CA PRO A 50 -5.25 -20.09 -14.94
C PRO A 50 -4.07 -20.69 -15.72
N PHE A 51 -3.98 -20.39 -17.03
CA PHE A 51 -2.92 -20.89 -17.91
C PHE A 51 -1.68 -19.99 -17.95
N LEU A 52 -1.69 -18.85 -17.23
CA LEU A 52 -0.53 -17.98 -17.16
C LEU A 52 0.31 -18.36 -15.95
N ASP A 53 1.52 -18.86 -16.22
CA ASP A 53 2.54 -18.99 -15.18
C ASP A 53 3.22 -17.63 -14.96
N LEU A 54 3.00 -17.05 -13.78
CA LEU A 54 3.50 -15.75 -13.39
C LEU A 54 4.37 -15.90 -12.15
N ASP A 55 5.62 -15.42 -12.24
CA ASP A 55 6.50 -15.31 -11.08
C ASP A 55 6.03 -14.15 -10.17
N TRP A 56 5.10 -14.48 -9.27
CA TRP A 56 4.50 -13.54 -8.35
C TRP A 56 5.50 -12.96 -7.35
N SER A 57 6.49 -13.75 -6.94
CA SER A 57 7.53 -13.31 -6.01
C SER A 57 8.34 -12.18 -6.63
N ARG A 58 8.83 -12.38 -7.86
CA ARG A 58 9.59 -11.36 -8.59
C ARG A 58 8.75 -10.14 -8.94
N LEU A 59 7.50 -10.34 -9.36
CA LEU A 59 6.61 -9.21 -9.66
C LEU A 59 6.33 -8.37 -8.42
N ARG A 60 6.11 -9.01 -7.26
CA ARG A 60 5.94 -8.30 -5.97
C ARG A 60 7.16 -7.51 -5.60
N GLU A 61 8.33 -8.11 -5.71
CA GLU A 61 9.60 -7.44 -5.43
C GLU A 61 9.74 -6.20 -6.33
N GLN A 62 9.60 -6.34 -7.64
CA GLN A 62 9.76 -5.22 -8.59
C GLN A 62 8.76 -4.08 -8.39
N VAL A 63 7.54 -4.41 -8.00
CA VAL A 63 6.44 -3.45 -7.91
C VAL A 63 6.41 -2.79 -6.54
N ASN A 64 6.57 -3.56 -5.46
CA ASN A 64 6.42 -3.07 -4.09
C ASN A 64 7.73 -2.44 -3.54
N SER A 65 8.89 -2.71 -4.14
CA SER A 65 10.18 -2.09 -3.76
C SER A 65 10.41 -0.69 -4.35
N ARG A 66 9.51 -0.20 -5.22
CA ARG A 66 9.60 1.16 -5.75
C ARG A 66 9.44 2.17 -4.61
N ILE A 67 10.56 2.68 -4.12
CA ILE A 67 10.62 3.84 -3.23
C ILE A 67 10.32 5.07 -4.09
N GLU A 68 9.08 5.51 -4.07
CA GLU A 68 8.72 6.82 -4.61
C GLU A 68 9.17 7.90 -3.60
N LEU A 69 10.04 8.81 -4.05
CA LEU A 69 10.38 10.02 -3.28
C LEU A 69 9.15 10.93 -3.28
N PHE A 70 8.43 10.98 -2.16
CA PHE A 70 7.21 11.76 -2.06
C PHE A 70 7.51 13.22 -1.70
N ASP A 71 7.06 14.17 -2.52
CA ASP A 71 6.85 15.55 -2.07
C ASP A 71 5.71 15.55 -1.04
N ILE A 72 5.85 16.30 0.05
CA ILE A 72 4.82 16.48 1.07
C ILE A 72 3.54 17.12 0.49
N ARG A 73 3.69 17.88 -0.61
CA ARG A 73 2.58 18.47 -1.38
C ARG A 73 2.05 17.52 -2.46
N SER A 74 2.62 16.32 -2.60
CA SER A 74 2.09 15.36 -3.56
C SER A 74 0.64 15.01 -3.20
N PRO A 75 -0.24 14.84 -4.21
CA PRO A 75 -1.62 14.43 -3.97
C PRO A 75 -1.73 13.17 -3.11
N TYR A 76 -0.72 12.30 -3.21
CA TYR A 76 -0.63 11.13 -2.36
C TYR A 76 -0.51 11.47 -0.86
N VAL A 77 0.47 12.28 -0.47
CA VAL A 77 0.69 12.60 0.95
C VAL A 77 -0.54 13.34 1.49
N GLN A 78 -1.15 14.20 0.70
CA GLN A 78 -2.39 14.90 1.07
C GLN A 78 -3.55 13.92 1.29
N ASN A 79 -3.75 12.96 0.39
CA ASN A 79 -4.78 11.92 0.55
C ASN A 79 -4.50 11.02 1.77
N LEU A 80 -3.23 10.71 2.06
CA LEU A 80 -2.85 9.95 3.25
C LEU A 80 -3.17 10.73 4.53
N VAL A 81 -2.82 12.02 4.59
CA VAL A 81 -3.15 12.89 5.73
C VAL A 81 -4.67 12.97 5.92
N HIS A 82 -5.43 13.11 4.84
CA HIS A 82 -6.89 13.09 4.91
C HIS A 82 -7.42 11.76 5.44
N ALA A 83 -6.96 10.63 4.90
CA ALA A 83 -7.36 9.31 5.35
C ALA A 83 -7.02 9.06 6.83
N LEU A 84 -5.86 9.54 7.31
CA LEU A 84 -5.49 9.47 8.73
C LEU A 84 -6.43 10.28 9.62
N ARG A 85 -6.85 11.48 9.17
CA ARG A 85 -7.82 12.31 9.91
C ARG A 85 -9.18 11.63 9.99
N THR A 86 -9.68 11.12 8.87
CA THR A 86 -10.95 10.37 8.83
C THR A 86 -10.89 9.15 9.75
N LEU A 87 -9.83 8.35 9.64
CA LEU A 87 -9.65 7.17 10.50
C LEU A 87 -9.63 7.54 11.99
N ASN A 88 -8.96 8.64 12.37
CA ASN A 88 -8.95 9.09 13.76
C ASN A 88 -10.35 9.47 14.26
N LEU A 89 -11.18 10.11 13.42
CA LEU A 89 -12.56 10.42 13.76
C LEU A 89 -13.40 9.14 13.89
N ASP A 90 -13.31 8.23 12.90
CA ASP A 90 -14.04 6.96 12.91
C ASP A 90 -13.69 6.11 14.15
N LEU A 91 -12.40 6.12 14.57
CA LEU A 91 -11.96 5.43 15.78
C LEU A 91 -12.40 6.11 17.08
N ALA A 92 -12.59 7.43 17.07
CA ALA A 92 -13.13 8.15 18.23
C ALA A 92 -14.62 7.84 18.43
N ASP A 93 -15.36 7.67 17.34
CA ASP A 93 -16.78 7.29 17.35
C ASP A 93 -16.99 5.78 17.60
N LEU A 94 -15.93 4.98 17.49
CA LEU A 94 -15.97 3.54 17.70
C LEU A 94 -16.13 3.21 19.19
N SER A 95 -17.33 2.76 19.58
CA SER A 95 -17.60 2.28 20.94
C SER A 95 -17.24 0.78 21.09
N PRO A 96 -16.22 0.42 21.89
CA PRO A 96 -15.86 -0.97 22.12
C PRO A 96 -16.98 -1.77 22.77
N LEU A 97 -17.78 -1.13 23.63
CA LEU A 97 -18.91 -1.76 24.31
C LEU A 97 -20.00 -2.18 23.32
N LEU A 98 -20.33 -1.31 22.36
CA LEU A 98 -21.33 -1.64 21.33
C LEU A 98 -20.82 -2.74 20.40
N LEU A 99 -19.52 -2.78 20.12
CA LEU A 99 -18.93 -3.85 19.29
C LEU A 99 -18.98 -5.22 19.96
N VAL A 100 -18.77 -5.29 21.29
CA VAL A 100 -18.89 -6.54 22.06
C VAL A 100 -20.35 -6.98 22.12
N LEU A 101 -21.30 -6.05 22.29
CA LEU A 101 -22.73 -6.35 22.32
C LEU A 101 -23.29 -6.77 20.96
N ALA A 102 -22.74 -6.24 19.87
CA ALA A 102 -23.09 -6.61 18.49
C ALA A 102 -22.37 -7.88 18.00
N ASP A 103 -21.48 -8.47 18.80
CA ASP A 103 -20.48 -9.39 18.31
C ASP A 103 -21.08 -10.74 17.84
N ARG A 104 -20.82 -11.05 16.57
CA ARG A 104 -20.77 -12.42 16.06
C ARG A 104 -19.34 -12.94 16.20
N ALA A 105 -18.86 -13.12 17.45
CA ALA A 105 -17.62 -13.77 17.96
C ALA A 105 -16.24 -13.64 17.23
N ASN A 106 -16.18 -13.38 15.93
CA ASN A 106 -14.99 -13.40 15.08
C ASN A 106 -14.65 -12.01 14.49
N SER A 107 -15.65 -11.14 14.29
CA SER A 107 -15.43 -9.80 13.69
C SER A 107 -14.69 -8.85 14.63
N SER A 108 -14.97 -8.93 15.94
CA SER A 108 -14.28 -8.13 16.97
C SER A 108 -12.78 -8.43 17.05
N ARG A 109 -12.40 -9.71 16.93
CA ARG A 109 -11.01 -10.17 17.00
C ARG A 109 -10.17 -9.70 15.81
N GLU A 110 -10.73 -9.75 14.61
CA GLU A 110 -10.05 -9.26 13.40
C GLU A 110 -9.81 -7.75 13.51
N LEU A 111 -10.82 -6.99 13.91
CA LEU A 111 -10.68 -5.54 14.10
C LEU A 111 -9.57 -5.20 15.11
N VAL A 112 -9.54 -5.85 16.28
CA VAL A 112 -8.48 -5.65 17.28
C VAL A 112 -7.09 -5.99 16.71
N THR A 113 -7.00 -7.04 15.91
CA THR A 113 -5.74 -7.45 15.26
C THR A 113 -5.26 -6.39 14.27
N GLN A 114 -6.16 -5.86 13.44
CA GLN A 114 -5.85 -4.78 12.50
C GLN A 114 -5.42 -3.49 13.21
N LEU A 115 -6.08 -3.12 14.32
CA LEU A 115 -5.70 -1.95 15.12
C LEU A 115 -4.31 -2.09 15.76
N ARG A 116 -3.96 -3.29 16.24
CA ARG A 116 -2.61 -3.57 16.77
C ARG A 116 -1.54 -3.48 15.69
N LEU A 117 -1.81 -4.03 14.51
CA LEU A 117 -0.90 -3.93 13.37
C LEU A 117 -0.71 -2.47 12.92
N LEU A 118 -1.79 -1.69 12.88
CA LEU A 118 -1.74 -0.27 12.58
C LEU A 118 -0.86 0.49 13.57
N ARG A 119 -1.06 0.28 14.89
CA ARG A 119 -0.24 0.89 15.94
C ARG A 119 1.24 0.59 15.72
N SER A 120 1.62 -0.69 15.56
CA SER A 120 3.02 -1.06 15.35
C SER A 120 3.62 -0.42 14.09
N THR A 121 2.83 -0.31 13.02
CA THR A 121 3.27 0.35 11.79
C THR A 121 3.49 1.85 12.00
N LEU A 122 2.60 2.51 12.76
CA LEU A 122 2.72 3.93 13.11
C LEU A 122 3.94 4.18 13.99
N ASP A 123 4.15 3.37 15.03
CA ASP A 123 5.31 3.48 15.93
C ASP A 123 6.62 3.43 15.14
N VAL A 124 6.78 2.43 14.25
CA VAL A 124 7.97 2.33 13.37
C VAL A 124 8.12 3.54 12.45
N LYS A 125 7.03 4.11 11.95
CA LYS A 125 7.08 5.28 11.07
C LYS A 125 7.42 6.56 11.81
N LEU A 126 6.87 6.77 13.01
CA LEU A 126 7.22 7.90 13.86
C LEU A 126 8.69 7.84 14.24
N ASP A 127 9.19 6.68 14.67
CA ASP A 127 10.62 6.46 14.94
C ASP A 127 11.50 6.81 13.72
N GLN A 128 11.06 6.44 12.51
CA GLN A 128 11.78 6.78 11.27
C GLN A 128 11.81 8.30 11.03
N PHE A 129 10.70 9.00 11.27
CA PHE A 129 10.65 10.46 11.14
C PHE A 129 11.52 11.17 12.18
N GLU A 130 11.46 10.76 13.45
CA GLU A 130 12.27 11.31 14.54
C GLU A 130 13.77 11.13 14.29
N ARG A 131 14.17 9.97 13.74
CA ARG A 131 15.57 9.72 13.36
C ARG A 131 16.00 10.44 12.09
N SER A 132 15.05 10.78 11.21
CA SER A 132 15.32 11.45 9.93
C SER A 132 15.28 12.97 10.04
N GLU A 133 14.73 13.53 11.13
CA GLU A 133 14.94 14.94 11.45
C GLU A 133 16.44 15.18 11.65
N PRO A 134 17.11 15.96 10.79
CA PRO A 134 18.50 16.28 11.02
C PRO A 134 18.57 16.99 12.36
N ARG A 135 19.40 16.48 13.27
CA ARG A 135 19.84 17.19 14.47
C ARG A 135 20.31 18.57 14.04
N THR A 136 19.43 19.56 14.11
CA THR A 136 19.71 20.94 13.79
C THR A 136 20.70 21.44 14.84
N SER A 137 21.98 21.36 14.47
CA SER A 137 22.93 22.44 14.68
C SER A 137 23.02 23.01 16.10
N GLN A 138 23.11 22.17 17.12
CA GLN A 138 23.87 22.52 18.33
C GLN A 138 25.34 22.16 18.12
N SER A 139 26.00 22.87 17.21
CA SER A 139 27.46 22.99 17.21
C SER A 139 27.75 24.47 17.30
N GLY A 140 28.16 24.87 18.50
CA GLY A 140 28.25 26.25 18.92
C GLY A 140 29.05 27.11 17.97
N ARG A 141 28.48 28.27 17.63
CA ARG A 141 29.26 29.47 17.33
C ARG A 141 30.07 29.82 18.59
N ARG A 142 31.26 29.25 18.69
CA ARG A 142 32.41 29.86 19.38
C ARG A 142 33.51 29.99 18.33
N TYR A 143 33.54 31.14 17.67
CA TYR A 143 34.78 31.63 17.05
C TYR A 143 34.91 33.11 17.38
N ARG A 144 35.92 33.35 18.23
CA ARG A 144 36.72 34.55 18.48
C ARG A 144 35.99 35.86 18.78
#